data_AF-A0A2K5BWL5-F1
#
_entry.id   AF-A0A2K5BWL5-F1
#
_cell.length_a   1.000
_cell.length_b   1.000
_cell.length_c   1.000
_cell.angle_alpha   90.00
_cell.angle_beta   90.00
_cell.angle_gamma   90.00
#
_symmetry.space_group_name_H-M   'P 1'
#
loop_
_entity.id
_entity.type
_entity.pdbx_description
1 polymer ?
#
loop_
_entity_poly.entity_id
_entity_poly.type
_entity_poly.pdbx_seq_one_letter_code
_entity_poly.pdbx_strand_id
1 'polypeptide(L)'
;SELLAHELLCPQGGPSCEYYLVLAQTHILKKDFAKAEEYLQQAAQMDYLSPNVWGLKGHLYFLSGNHAEAKACYERTISFVVDASEMHFIFLRLGLIYLEEKELDELTEAEDALSEANALNNYNAEVWAYLALVCLKVGRQLEAEQAYKYTIKLKLKDEALLAEIHTVQETVGFGNPSF
;
A
#
# COMPACT_ATOMS: atom_id res chain seq x y z
N SER A 1 10.51 19.15 20.62
CA SER A 1 11.97 18.92 20.52
C SER A 1 12.61 18.35 21.79
N GLU A 2 11.88 18.09 22.88
CA GLU A 2 12.35 17.20 23.98
C GLU A 2 11.45 15.96 24.16
N LEU A 3 10.12 16.12 24.04
CA LEU A 3 9.17 15.00 24.10
C LEU A 3 9.44 13.90 23.05
N LEU A 4 9.62 14.30 21.79
CA LEU A 4 9.94 13.36 20.70
C LEU A 4 11.26 12.61 20.96
N ALA A 5 12.26 13.28 21.55
CA ALA A 5 13.54 12.63 21.87
C ALA A 5 13.39 11.59 22.99
N HIS A 6 12.49 11.81 23.95
CA HIS A 6 12.17 10.83 24.98
C HIS A 6 11.35 9.64 24.45
N GLU A 7 10.44 9.85 23.48
CA GLU A 7 9.67 8.76 22.84
C GLU A 7 10.54 7.78 22.04
N LEU A 8 11.67 8.28 21.51
CA LEU A 8 12.64 7.46 20.77
C LEU A 8 13.61 6.68 21.68
N LEU A 9 13.51 6.86 23.01
CA LEU A 9 14.33 6.14 23.97
C LEU A 9 13.45 5.18 24.79
N CYS A 10 13.93 3.95 25.00
CA CYS A 10 13.32 3.04 25.95
C CYS A 10 13.37 3.64 27.38
N PRO A 11 12.50 3.19 28.30
CA PRO A 11 12.51 3.64 29.70
C PRO A 11 13.86 3.48 30.41
N GLN A 12 14.74 2.63 29.89
CA GLN A 12 16.08 2.34 30.40
C GLN A 12 17.19 3.21 29.73
N GLY A 13 16.84 4.14 28.84
CA GLY A 13 17.77 5.08 28.20
C GLY A 13 18.45 4.59 26.91
N GLY A 14 18.08 3.42 26.37
CA GLY A 14 18.56 2.90 25.07
C GLY A 14 17.64 3.26 23.90
N PRO A 15 18.03 3.00 22.64
CA PRO A 15 17.18 3.25 21.47
C PRO A 15 15.91 2.39 21.53
N SER A 16 14.74 2.94 21.17
CA SER A 16 13.48 2.21 21.13
C SER A 16 13.21 1.54 19.77
N CYS A 17 12.16 0.69 19.70
CA CYS A 17 11.68 0.17 18.41
C CYS A 17 11.34 1.31 17.44
N GLU A 18 10.63 2.33 17.96
CA GLU A 18 10.23 3.51 17.18
C GLU A 18 11.43 4.28 16.63
N TYR A 19 12.52 4.36 17.39
CA TYR A 19 13.78 4.95 16.91
C TYR A 19 14.32 4.24 15.67
N TYR A 20 14.36 2.91 15.69
CA TYR A 20 14.82 2.15 14.54
C TYR A 20 13.85 2.22 13.36
N LEU A 21 12.54 2.32 13.59
CA LEU A 21 11.55 2.55 12.53
C LEU A 21 11.77 3.90 11.82
N VAL A 22 12.02 4.97 12.58
CA VAL A 22 12.32 6.29 12.01
C VAL A 22 13.62 6.29 11.20
N LEU A 23 14.66 5.58 11.68
CA LEU A 23 15.90 5.41 10.92
C LEU A 23 15.68 4.62 9.63
N ALA A 24 14.95 3.51 9.71
CA ALA A 24 14.62 2.71 8.54
C ALA A 24 13.86 3.53 7.49
N GLN A 25 12.83 4.27 7.90
CA GLN A 25 12.05 5.14 7.02
C GLN A 25 12.93 6.23 6.39
N THR A 26 13.84 6.83 7.17
CA THR A 26 14.80 7.81 6.67
C THR A 26 15.72 7.22 5.59
N HIS A 27 16.16 5.97 5.76
CA HIS A 27 17.01 5.29 4.78
C HIS A 27 16.22 4.83 3.54
N ILE A 28 14.96 4.43 3.68
CA ILE A 28 14.05 4.18 2.56
C ILE A 28 13.90 5.44 1.68
N LEU A 29 13.68 6.60 2.29
CA LEU A 29 13.58 7.88 1.55
C LEU A 29 14.88 8.23 0.81
N LYS A 30 16.03 7.81 1.36
CA LYS A 30 17.35 7.95 0.71
C LYS A 30 17.65 6.85 -0.32
N LYS A 31 16.74 5.88 -0.50
CA LYS A 31 16.93 4.68 -1.31
C LYS A 31 18.11 3.80 -0.88
N ASP A 32 18.50 3.90 0.39
CA ASP A 32 19.54 3.07 1.00
C ASP A 32 18.86 1.84 1.65
N PHE A 33 18.42 0.92 0.80
CA PHE A 33 17.60 -0.22 1.21
C PHE A 33 18.34 -1.20 2.12
N ALA A 34 19.66 -1.35 1.94
CA ALA A 34 20.48 -2.20 2.80
C ALA A 34 20.47 -1.72 4.26
N LYS A 35 20.71 -0.42 4.50
CA LYS A 35 20.64 0.12 5.87
C LYS A 35 19.23 0.15 6.42
N ALA A 36 18.22 0.41 5.58
CA ALA A 36 16.84 0.33 6.02
C ALA A 36 16.50 -1.08 6.55
N GLU A 37 16.97 -2.12 5.87
CA GLU A 37 16.79 -3.51 6.30
C GLU A 37 17.49 -3.81 7.63
N GLU A 38 18.74 -3.35 7.80
CA GLU A 38 19.47 -3.50 9.07
C GLU A 38 18.69 -2.87 10.24
N TYR A 39 18.17 -1.65 10.07
CA TYR A 39 17.39 -0.99 11.11
C TYR A 39 16.04 -1.66 11.35
N LEU A 40 15.36 -2.15 10.31
CA LEU A 40 14.14 -2.95 10.48
C LEU A 40 14.40 -4.25 11.23
N GLN A 41 15.57 -4.87 11.01
CA GLN A 41 15.97 -6.05 11.78
C GLN A 41 16.17 -5.71 13.26
N GLN A 42 16.79 -4.57 13.58
CA GLN A 42 16.89 -4.09 14.96
C GLN A 42 15.51 -3.81 15.57
N ALA A 43 14.63 -3.12 14.85
CA ALA A 43 13.25 -2.84 15.30
C ALA A 43 12.47 -4.13 15.59
N ALA A 44 12.56 -5.11 14.69
CA ALA A 44 11.90 -6.42 14.87
C ALA A 44 12.46 -7.24 16.04
N GLN A 45 13.74 -7.10 16.37
CA GLN A 45 14.33 -7.73 17.57
C GLN A 45 13.80 -7.11 18.86
N MET A 46 13.46 -5.83 18.83
CA MET A 46 12.89 -5.12 19.99
C MET A 46 11.40 -5.40 20.17
N ASP A 47 10.63 -5.32 19.08
CA ASP A 47 9.20 -5.60 19.10
C ASP A 47 8.75 -6.28 17.80
N TYR A 48 8.79 -7.62 17.84
CA TYR A 48 8.37 -8.48 16.73
C TYR A 48 6.85 -8.49 16.51
N LEU A 49 6.07 -8.00 17.47
CA LEU A 49 4.61 -7.93 17.39
C LEU A 49 4.11 -6.54 16.96
N SER A 50 5.01 -5.61 16.66
CA SER A 50 4.66 -4.29 16.15
C SER A 50 4.16 -4.37 14.70
N PRO A 51 2.91 -3.98 14.41
CA PRO A 51 2.38 -3.92 13.05
C PRO A 51 3.15 -2.93 12.16
N ASN A 52 3.69 -1.84 12.77
CA ASN A 52 4.49 -0.84 12.08
C ASN A 52 5.82 -1.40 11.55
N VAL A 53 6.45 -2.33 12.29
CA VAL A 53 7.66 -3.03 11.81
C VAL A 53 7.36 -3.82 10.56
N TRP A 54 6.28 -4.60 10.56
CA TRP A 54 5.89 -5.42 9.40
C TRP A 54 5.42 -4.55 8.23
N GLY A 55 4.71 -3.46 8.49
CA GLY A 55 4.21 -2.56 7.45
C GLY A 55 5.36 -1.86 6.73
N LEU A 56 6.35 -1.36 7.49
CA LEU A 56 7.52 -0.70 6.92
C LEU A 56 8.46 -1.68 6.23
N LYS A 57 8.57 -2.92 6.73
CA LYS A 57 9.32 -4.00 6.05
C LYS A 57 8.67 -4.42 4.74
N GLY A 58 7.34 -4.54 4.69
CA GLY A 58 6.60 -4.75 3.45
C GLY A 58 6.84 -3.62 2.45
N HIS A 59 6.85 -2.37 2.93
CA HIS A 59 7.16 -1.22 2.07
C HIS A 59 8.58 -1.24 1.50
N LEU A 60 9.57 -1.63 2.30
CA LEU A 60 10.95 -1.80 1.82
C LEU A 60 11.02 -2.84 0.69
N TYR A 61 10.40 -4.00 0.87
CA TYR A 61 10.41 -5.06 -0.14
C TYR A 61 9.63 -4.67 -1.39
N PHE A 62 8.50 -3.98 -1.25
CA PHE A 62 7.74 -3.45 -2.37
C PHE A 62 8.61 -2.52 -3.24
N LEU A 63 9.30 -1.56 -2.61
CA LEU A 63 10.19 -0.64 -3.33
C LEU A 63 11.42 -1.34 -3.94
N SER A 64 11.80 -2.49 -3.40
CA SER A 64 12.90 -3.32 -3.92
C SER A 64 12.45 -4.27 -5.04
N GLY A 65 11.16 -4.26 -5.41
CA GLY A 65 10.57 -5.14 -6.41
C GLY A 65 10.36 -6.59 -5.94
N ASN A 66 10.49 -6.84 -4.63
CA ASN A 66 10.31 -8.17 -4.07
C ASN A 66 8.86 -8.36 -3.57
N HIS A 67 7.94 -8.59 -4.51
CA HIS A 67 6.50 -8.53 -4.24
C HIS A 67 6.00 -9.68 -3.36
N ALA A 68 6.60 -10.86 -3.43
CA ALA A 68 6.22 -11.99 -2.58
C ALA A 68 6.48 -11.71 -1.09
N GLU A 69 7.67 -11.21 -0.76
CA GLU A 69 8.03 -10.84 0.60
C GLU A 69 7.27 -9.58 1.07
N ALA A 70 6.97 -8.67 0.16
CA ALA A 70 6.12 -7.52 0.46
C ALA A 70 4.69 -7.96 0.86
N LYS A 71 4.07 -8.83 0.05
CA LYS A 71 2.75 -9.42 0.30
C LYS A 71 2.71 -10.08 1.67
N ALA A 72 3.66 -10.98 1.96
CA ALA A 72 3.74 -11.67 3.25
C ALA A 72 3.89 -10.72 4.44
N CYS A 73 4.63 -9.62 4.29
CA CYS A 73 4.77 -8.62 5.35
C CYS A 73 3.47 -7.81 5.55
N TYR A 74 2.81 -7.42 4.47
CA TYR A 74 1.55 -6.67 4.52
C TYR A 74 0.39 -7.50 5.08
N GLU A 75 0.21 -8.74 4.62
CA GLU A 75 -0.75 -9.70 5.17
C GLU A 75 -0.52 -9.92 6.67
N ARG A 76 0.75 -10.00 7.06
CA ARG A 76 1.10 -10.09 8.46
C ARG A 76 0.71 -8.83 9.22
N THR A 77 0.93 -7.63 8.68
CA THR A 77 0.50 -6.40 9.33
C THR A 77 -1.00 -6.36 9.58
N ILE A 78 -1.82 -6.73 8.60
CA ILE A 78 -3.29 -6.71 8.74
C ILE A 78 -3.82 -7.83 9.66
N SER A 79 -3.00 -8.85 9.98
CA SER A 79 -3.36 -9.91 10.91
C SER A 79 -3.30 -9.51 12.39
N PHE A 80 -2.68 -8.37 12.71
CA PHE A 80 -2.60 -7.88 14.08
C PHE A 80 -3.91 -7.22 14.54
N VAL A 81 -4.16 -7.28 15.85
CA VAL A 81 -5.36 -6.67 16.48
C VAL A 81 -5.27 -5.14 16.50
N VAL A 82 -4.06 -4.60 16.55
CA VAL A 82 -3.81 -3.15 16.55
C VAL A 82 -3.38 -2.75 15.15
N ASP A 83 -3.97 -1.68 14.64
CA ASP A 83 -3.63 -1.14 13.33
C ASP A 83 -2.22 -0.55 13.30
N ALA A 84 -1.57 -0.65 12.14
CA ALA A 84 -0.38 0.14 11.84
C ALA A 84 -0.75 1.60 11.57
N SER A 85 0.23 2.50 11.61
CA SER A 85 0.00 3.93 11.33
C SER A 85 -0.37 4.19 9.86
N GLU A 86 0.16 3.39 8.93
CA GLU A 86 0.04 3.61 7.47
C GLU A 86 -0.88 2.59 6.78
N MET A 87 -1.94 2.13 7.44
CA MET A 87 -2.85 1.08 6.92
C MET A 87 -3.38 1.37 5.52
N HIS A 88 -3.70 2.63 5.21
CA HIS A 88 -4.17 3.03 3.89
C HIS A 88 -3.19 2.64 2.77
N PHE A 89 -1.90 2.93 2.96
CA PHE A 89 -0.87 2.60 1.98
C PHE A 89 -0.58 1.11 1.96
N ILE A 90 -0.66 0.42 3.10
CA ILE A 90 -0.50 -1.03 3.18
C ILE A 90 -1.56 -1.73 2.32
N PHE A 91 -2.83 -1.40 2.51
CA PHE A 91 -3.92 -1.95 1.72
C PHE A 91 -3.82 -1.60 0.24
N LEU A 92 -3.48 -0.34 -0.10
CA LEU A 92 -3.23 0.05 -1.48
C LEU A 92 -2.12 -0.79 -2.11
N ARG A 93 -0.96 -0.93 -1.46
CA ARG A 93 0.18 -1.68 -2.01
C ARG A 93 -0.11 -3.18 -2.10
N LEU A 94 -0.81 -3.73 -1.13
CA LEU A 94 -1.24 -5.13 -1.16
C LEU A 94 -2.20 -5.39 -2.33
N GLY A 95 -3.19 -4.51 -2.55
CA GLY A 95 -4.10 -4.61 -3.69
C GLY A 95 -3.41 -4.52 -5.05
N LEU A 96 -2.33 -3.75 -5.16
CA LEU A 96 -1.49 -3.68 -6.36
C LEU A 96 -0.75 -5.00 -6.62
N ILE A 97 -0.17 -5.59 -5.57
CA ILE A 97 0.51 -6.89 -5.70
C ILE A 97 -0.49 -7.95 -6.19
N TYR A 98 -1.67 -8.01 -5.59
CA TYR A 98 -2.73 -8.93 -6.00
C TYR A 98 -3.16 -8.71 -7.47
N LEU A 99 -3.32 -7.45 -7.90
CA LEU A 99 -3.63 -7.12 -9.30
C LEU A 99 -2.57 -7.60 -10.31
N GLU A 100 -1.30 -7.61 -9.92
CA GLU A 100 -0.21 -8.06 -10.79
C GLU A 100 -0.19 -9.58 -11.00
N GLU A 101 -0.71 -10.36 -10.06
CA GLU A 101 -0.67 -11.83 -10.10
C GLU A 101 -1.65 -12.42 -11.15
N LYS A 102 -2.55 -11.62 -11.74
CA LYS A 102 -3.42 -11.92 -12.91
C LYS A 102 -4.31 -13.17 -12.81
N GLU A 103 -4.37 -13.81 -11.65
CA GLU A 103 -5.31 -14.90 -11.38
C GLU A 103 -6.68 -14.33 -10.95
N LEU A 104 -7.76 -15.06 -11.26
CA LEU A 104 -9.13 -14.58 -10.96
C LEU A 104 -9.41 -14.50 -9.48
N ASP A 105 -8.87 -15.45 -8.70
CA ASP A 105 -9.00 -15.43 -7.25
C ASP A 105 -8.38 -14.12 -6.75
N GLU A 106 -7.11 -13.87 -7.05
CA GLU A 106 -6.36 -12.66 -6.63
C GLU A 106 -7.00 -11.31 -7.04
N LEU A 107 -7.89 -11.26 -8.05
CA LEU A 107 -8.67 -10.04 -8.33
C LEU A 107 -9.66 -9.70 -7.22
N THR A 108 -10.16 -10.70 -6.50
CA THR A 108 -11.05 -10.56 -5.35
C THR A 108 -10.27 -10.01 -4.17
N GLU A 109 -9.10 -10.57 -3.84
CA GLU A 109 -8.23 -10.06 -2.78
C GLU A 109 -7.73 -8.65 -3.10
N ALA A 110 -7.44 -8.35 -4.37
CA ALA A 110 -7.14 -7.01 -4.82
C ALA A 110 -8.30 -6.03 -4.54
N GLU A 111 -9.53 -6.44 -4.88
CA GLU A 111 -10.71 -5.63 -4.63
C GLU A 111 -10.91 -5.34 -3.15
N ASP A 112 -10.83 -6.36 -2.31
CA ASP A 112 -11.02 -6.25 -0.88
C ASP A 112 -9.99 -5.29 -0.28
N ALA A 113 -8.71 -5.48 -0.61
CA ALA A 113 -7.64 -4.59 -0.15
C ALA A 113 -7.84 -3.15 -0.64
N LEU A 114 -8.18 -2.92 -1.91
CA LEU A 114 -8.40 -1.57 -2.44
C LEU A 114 -9.66 -0.91 -1.84
N SER A 115 -10.68 -1.71 -1.50
CA SER A 115 -11.89 -1.23 -0.83
C SER A 115 -11.58 -0.77 0.60
N GLU A 116 -10.77 -1.53 1.34
CA GLU A 116 -10.26 -1.10 2.66
C GLU A 116 -9.41 0.17 2.55
N ALA A 117 -8.53 0.27 1.56
CA ALA A 117 -7.76 1.49 1.30
C ALA A 117 -8.67 2.70 1.04
N ASN A 118 -9.75 2.52 0.27
CA ASN A 118 -10.73 3.55 -0.04
C ASN A 118 -11.56 3.96 1.18
N ALA A 119 -11.91 3.00 2.05
CA ALA A 119 -12.62 3.27 3.30
C ALA A 119 -11.79 4.16 4.25
N LEU A 120 -10.48 3.93 4.32
CA LEU A 120 -9.54 4.74 5.10
C LEU A 120 -9.31 6.13 4.50
N ASN A 121 -9.22 6.24 3.17
CA ASN A 121 -9.06 7.52 2.48
C ASN A 121 -9.67 7.51 1.07
N ASN A 122 -10.91 7.98 0.99
CA ASN A 122 -11.67 8.07 -0.27
C ASN A 122 -11.31 9.27 -1.16
N TYR A 123 -10.31 10.07 -0.77
CA TYR A 123 -9.77 11.17 -1.58
C TYR A 123 -8.51 10.77 -2.34
N ASN A 124 -8.01 9.53 -2.19
CA ASN A 124 -6.88 9.05 -2.97
C ASN A 124 -7.32 8.64 -4.39
N ALA A 125 -6.93 9.44 -5.38
CA ALA A 125 -7.22 9.18 -6.79
C ALA A 125 -6.61 7.87 -7.32
N GLU A 126 -5.47 7.44 -6.77
CA GLU A 126 -4.79 6.20 -7.16
C GLU A 126 -5.63 4.98 -6.77
N VAL A 127 -6.23 4.96 -5.58
CA VAL A 127 -7.13 3.87 -5.15
C VAL A 127 -8.34 3.75 -6.07
N TRP A 128 -8.99 4.87 -6.40
CA TRP A 128 -10.13 4.88 -7.33
C TRP A 128 -9.76 4.36 -8.72
N ALA A 129 -8.55 4.65 -9.17
CA ALA A 129 -8.03 4.21 -10.47
C ALA A 129 -7.85 2.68 -10.50
N TYR A 130 -7.27 2.11 -9.45
CA TYR A 130 -7.11 0.66 -9.34
C TYR A 130 -8.46 -0.06 -9.13
N LEU A 131 -9.39 0.53 -8.37
CA LEU A 131 -10.77 0.00 -8.30
C LEU A 131 -11.45 0.01 -9.67
N ALA A 132 -11.22 1.03 -10.50
CA ALA A 132 -11.72 1.05 -11.87
C ALA A 132 -11.11 -0.09 -12.69
N LEU A 133 -9.79 -0.34 -12.61
CA LEU A 133 -9.13 -1.46 -13.28
C LEU A 133 -9.69 -2.81 -12.85
N VAL A 134 -9.88 -3.04 -11.54
CA VAL A 134 -10.50 -4.27 -11.02
C VAL A 134 -11.88 -4.44 -11.62
N CYS A 135 -12.75 -3.42 -11.53
CA CYS A 135 -14.11 -3.51 -12.04
C CYS A 135 -14.15 -3.77 -13.56
N LEU A 136 -13.26 -3.16 -14.34
CA LEU A 136 -13.11 -3.41 -15.77
C LEU A 136 -12.73 -4.87 -16.05
N LYS A 137 -11.73 -5.42 -15.35
CA LYS A 137 -11.26 -6.80 -15.53
C LYS A 137 -12.31 -7.83 -15.12
N VAL A 138 -13.10 -7.53 -14.09
CA VAL A 138 -14.19 -8.41 -13.58
C VAL A 138 -15.47 -8.30 -14.41
N GLY A 139 -15.64 -7.25 -15.22
CA GLY A 139 -16.85 -7.05 -16.04
C GLY A 139 -17.96 -6.23 -15.35
N ARG A 140 -17.65 -5.50 -14.28
CA ARG A 140 -18.60 -4.68 -13.52
C ARG A 140 -18.67 -3.26 -14.07
N GLN A 141 -19.51 -3.06 -15.07
CA GLN A 141 -19.56 -1.82 -15.85
C GLN A 141 -19.91 -0.58 -15.02
N LEU A 142 -20.97 -0.64 -14.21
CA LEU A 142 -21.45 0.54 -13.47
C LEU A 142 -20.42 1.02 -12.45
N GLU A 143 -19.82 0.06 -11.74
CA GLU A 143 -18.78 0.29 -10.75
C GLU A 143 -17.49 0.83 -11.41
N ALA A 144 -17.11 0.28 -12.57
CA ALA A 144 -15.97 0.78 -13.34
C ALA A 144 -16.17 2.25 -13.76
N GLU A 145 -17.33 2.61 -14.30
CA GLU A 145 -17.65 3.99 -14.70
C GLU A 145 -17.64 4.94 -13.50
N GLN A 146 -18.21 4.51 -12.37
CA GLN A 146 -18.25 5.29 -11.14
C GLN A 146 -16.84 5.53 -10.58
N ALA A 147 -16.03 4.47 -10.47
CA ALA A 147 -14.66 4.56 -9.96
C ALA A 147 -13.77 5.42 -10.87
N TYR A 148 -13.89 5.26 -12.19
CA TYR A 148 -13.18 6.08 -13.15
C TYR A 148 -13.58 7.57 -13.05
N LYS A 149 -14.87 7.88 -12.85
CA LYS A 149 -15.32 9.26 -12.62
C LYS A 149 -14.66 9.89 -11.38
N TYR A 150 -14.49 9.14 -10.30
CA TYR A 150 -13.78 9.62 -9.11
C TYR A 150 -12.28 9.80 -9.36
N THR A 151 -11.66 8.91 -10.13
CA THR A 151 -10.26 9.04 -10.57
C THR A 151 -9.99 10.38 -11.24
N ILE A 152 -10.86 10.77 -12.18
CA ILE A 152 -10.77 12.06 -12.89
C ILE A 152 -11.12 13.23 -11.97
N LYS A 153 -12.19 13.12 -11.17
CA LYS A 153 -12.62 14.17 -10.23
C LYS A 153 -11.52 14.52 -9.22
N LEU A 154 -10.79 13.52 -8.74
CA LEU A 154 -9.70 13.67 -7.77
C LEU A 154 -8.34 13.96 -8.42
N LYS A 155 -8.31 14.07 -9.76
CA LYS A 155 -7.14 14.48 -10.55
C LYS A 155 -5.95 13.54 -10.35
N LEU A 156 -6.13 12.26 -10.67
CA LEU A 156 -5.01 11.33 -10.78
C LEU A 156 -3.91 11.95 -11.66
N LYS A 157 -2.68 11.94 -11.14
CA LYS A 157 -1.49 12.47 -11.83
C LYS A 157 -0.71 11.40 -12.59
N ASP A 158 -0.94 10.12 -12.27
CA ASP A 158 -0.26 9.01 -12.91
C ASP A 158 -0.82 8.80 -14.33
N GLU A 159 -0.10 9.30 -15.32
CA GLU A 159 -0.48 9.20 -16.74
C GLU A 159 -0.37 7.76 -17.26
N ALA A 160 0.54 6.95 -16.70
CA ALA A 160 0.72 5.56 -17.11
C ALA A 160 -0.49 4.72 -16.66
N LEU A 161 -0.94 4.91 -15.41
CA LEU A 161 -2.13 4.25 -14.89
C LEU A 161 -3.41 4.67 -15.64
N LEU A 162 -3.53 5.95 -16.00
CA LEU A 162 -4.63 6.42 -16.86
C LEU A 162 -4.61 5.75 -18.23
N ALA A 163 -3.43 5.64 -18.85
CA ALA A 163 -3.28 4.97 -20.15
C ALA A 163 -3.63 3.47 -20.07
N GLU A 164 -3.27 2.80 -18.97
CA GLU A 164 -3.67 1.42 -18.73
C GLU A 164 -5.19 1.28 -18.64
N ILE A 165 -5.85 2.13 -17.83
CA ILE A 165 -7.32 2.13 -17.72
C ILE A 165 -7.97 2.29 -19.09
N HIS A 166 -7.51 3.24 -19.90
CA HIS A 166 -8.03 3.47 -21.24
C HIS A 166 -7.84 2.27 -22.16
N THR A 167 -6.66 1.65 -22.14
CA THR A 167 -6.38 0.45 -22.92
C THR A 167 -7.35 -0.68 -22.55
N VAL A 168 -7.61 -0.86 -21.25
CA VAL A 168 -8.57 -1.88 -20.79
C VAL A 168 -10.00 -1.52 -21.18
N GLN A 169 -10.43 -0.26 -21.02
CA GLN A 169 -11.75 0.24 -21.46
C GLN A 169 -12.00 -0.02 -22.95
N GLU A 170 -11.02 0.25 -23.81
CA GLU A 170 -11.11 -0.04 -25.25
C GLU A 170 -11.23 -1.54 -25.52
N THR A 171 -10.51 -2.36 -24.76
CA THR A 171 -10.53 -3.83 -24.89
C THR A 171 -11.88 -4.41 -24.47
N VAL A 172 -12.47 -3.93 -23.37
CA VAL A 172 -13.74 -4.46 -22.84
C VAL A 172 -14.98 -3.78 -23.44
N GLY A 173 -14.83 -2.60 -24.03
CA GLY A 173 -15.89 -1.84 -24.68
C GLY A 173 -16.84 -1.08 -23.73
N PHE A 174 -16.45 -0.87 -22.46
CA PHE A 174 -17.23 -0.12 -21.47
C PHE A 174 -16.33 0.61 -20.46
N GLY A 175 -16.94 1.38 -19.56
CA GLY A 175 -16.23 1.98 -18.42
C GLY A 175 -15.71 3.40 -18.68
N ASN A 176 -15.65 3.81 -19.95
CA ASN A 176 -15.40 5.20 -20.32
C ASN A 176 -16.76 5.90 -20.54
N PRO A 177 -17.11 6.93 -19.73
CA PRO A 177 -18.40 7.61 -19.80
C PRO A 177 -18.61 8.46 -21.06
N SER A 178 -17.63 8.47 -21.98
CA SER A 178 -17.75 9.10 -23.29
C SER A 178 -18.31 8.18 -24.38
N PHE A 179 -18.55 6.90 -24.06
CA PHE A 179 -19.20 5.91 -24.94
C PHE A 179 -20.66 5.68 -24.57
#